data_AF-W4DIK0-F1
#
_entry.id   AF-W4DIK0-F1
#
_cell.length_a   1.000
_cell.length_b   1.000
_cell.length_c   1.000
_cell.angle_alpha   90.00
_cell.angle_beta   90.00
_cell.angle_gamma   90.00
#
_symmetry.space_group_name_H-M   'P 1'
#
loop_
_entity.id
_entity.type
_entity.pdbx_description
1 polymer ?
#
loop_
_entity_poly.entity_id
_entity_poly.type
_entity_poly.pdbx_seq_one_letter_code
_entity_poly.pdbx_strand_id
1 'polypeptide(L)'
;AAAGEGGGDTGAAGRAAAAKLLPAAERTRDAARSADWAAAAEAYRAVVNGWTPVERGIRADNPAVYGLLETKMSLLRIALQAEPVRGEAARAEAEALVTLLSGYSEGQAVDTSGAPAEPASIEGLISYLKQASASAQAGDSAAAADIMEQFIAAWPSAEGQVQLASPKVYASIENKSTAVTGYLLSSPPKLDQALSLMDTMLSELTPLAGEQTYTAWDAALILLREG
;
A
#
# COMPACT_ATOMS: atom_id res chain seq x y z
N ALA A 1 -35.97 33.79 -1.16
CA ALA A 1 -35.40 32.79 -2.09
C ALA A 1 -33.92 33.11 -2.28
N ALA A 2 -33.05 32.28 -1.71
CA ALA A 2 -31.65 32.20 -2.09
C ALA A 2 -31.32 30.70 -2.00
N ALA A 3 -31.29 30.07 -3.18
CA ALA A 3 -31.08 28.65 -3.35
C ALA A 3 -29.63 28.30 -3.02
N GLY A 4 -29.43 27.39 -2.06
CA GLY A 4 -28.20 26.65 -1.92
C GLY A 4 -28.24 25.47 -2.87
N GLU A 5 -27.76 25.67 -4.09
CA GLU A 5 -27.47 24.59 -5.05
C GLU A 5 -25.95 24.53 -5.21
N GLY A 6 -25.35 23.39 -4.86
CA GLY A 6 -23.90 23.21 -4.98
C GLY A 6 -23.31 21.90 -4.46
N GLY A 7 -24.10 21.03 -3.84
CA GLY A 7 -23.67 19.67 -3.45
C GLY A 7 -24.42 18.62 -4.25
N GLY A 8 -24.04 18.39 -5.51
CA GLY A 8 -24.46 17.18 -6.21
C GLY A 8 -23.98 15.95 -5.40
N ASP A 9 -24.77 14.88 -5.38
CA ASP A 9 -24.52 13.64 -4.63
C ASP A 9 -23.23 12.93 -5.10
N THR A 10 -22.07 13.48 -4.73
CA THR A 10 -20.74 12.90 -5.00
C THR A 10 -20.64 11.49 -4.41
N GLY A 11 -21.38 11.25 -3.33
CA GLY A 11 -21.71 9.95 -2.73
C GLY A 11 -22.16 8.92 -3.75
N ALA A 12 -23.27 9.18 -4.42
CA ALA A 12 -23.80 8.27 -5.43
C ALA A 12 -22.84 8.07 -6.60
N ALA A 13 -22.09 9.11 -7.00
CA ALA A 13 -21.14 9.01 -8.09
C ALA A 13 -19.97 8.07 -7.77
N GLY A 14 -19.36 8.18 -6.59
CA GLY A 14 -18.27 7.29 -6.15
C GLY A 14 -18.72 5.84 -6.01
N ARG A 15 -19.86 5.60 -5.36
CA ARG A 15 -20.46 4.26 -5.20
C ARG A 15 -20.80 3.61 -6.54
N ALA A 16 -21.43 4.36 -7.45
CA ALA A 16 -21.74 3.87 -8.79
C ALA A 16 -20.47 3.58 -9.61
N ALA A 17 -19.39 4.32 -9.37
CA ALA A 17 -18.11 4.09 -10.01
C ALA A 17 -17.43 2.80 -9.50
N ALA A 18 -17.47 2.54 -8.20
CA ALA A 18 -17.00 1.27 -7.62
C ALA A 18 -17.79 0.06 -8.13
N ALA A 19 -19.11 0.19 -8.29
CA ALA A 19 -19.96 -0.87 -8.84
C ALA A 19 -19.53 -1.31 -10.25
N LYS A 20 -18.92 -0.41 -11.05
CA LYS A 20 -18.41 -0.75 -12.40
C LYS A 20 -17.21 -1.68 -12.37
N LEU A 21 -16.47 -1.75 -11.25
CA LEU A 21 -15.30 -2.60 -11.10
C LEU A 21 -15.67 -4.03 -10.67
N LEU A 22 -16.83 -4.20 -10.00
CA LEU A 22 -17.28 -5.47 -9.42
C LEU A 22 -17.23 -6.65 -10.39
N PRO A 23 -17.76 -6.57 -11.64
CA PRO A 23 -17.76 -7.72 -12.54
C PRO A 23 -16.35 -8.23 -12.90
N ALA A 24 -15.35 -7.35 -12.93
CA ALA A 24 -13.96 -7.76 -13.17
C ALA A 24 -13.31 -8.31 -11.89
N ALA A 25 -13.60 -7.71 -10.73
CA ALA A 25 -13.11 -8.16 -9.43
C ALA A 25 -13.67 -9.56 -9.07
N GLU A 26 -14.95 -9.80 -9.31
CA GLU A 26 -15.60 -11.10 -9.10
C GLU A 26 -15.01 -12.19 -9.99
N ARG A 27 -14.80 -11.91 -11.28
CA ARG A 27 -14.10 -12.85 -12.18
C ARG A 27 -12.67 -13.15 -11.71
N THR A 28 -11.97 -12.15 -11.17
CA THR A 28 -10.63 -12.33 -10.60
C THR A 28 -10.68 -13.27 -9.39
N ARG A 29 -11.59 -13.02 -8.45
CA ARG A 29 -11.82 -13.86 -7.26
C ARG A 29 -12.21 -15.29 -7.63
N ASP A 30 -13.14 -15.46 -8.56
CA ASP A 30 -13.64 -16.79 -8.93
C ASP A 30 -12.58 -17.62 -9.63
N ALA A 31 -11.76 -17.00 -10.50
CA ALA A 31 -10.59 -17.65 -11.08
C ALA A 31 -9.50 -17.97 -10.03
N ALA A 32 -9.27 -17.07 -9.06
CA ALA A 32 -8.34 -17.34 -7.96
C ALA A 32 -8.80 -18.52 -7.08
N ARG A 33 -10.12 -18.62 -6.80
CA ARG A 33 -10.72 -19.75 -6.06
C ARG A 33 -10.50 -21.09 -6.77
N SER A 34 -10.62 -21.12 -8.10
CA SER A 34 -10.34 -22.31 -8.91
C SER A 34 -8.85 -22.55 -9.20
N ALA A 35 -7.95 -21.68 -8.69
CA ALA A 35 -6.52 -21.69 -8.99
C ALA A 35 -6.18 -21.51 -10.48
N ASP A 36 -7.08 -20.93 -11.28
CA ASP A 36 -6.83 -20.54 -12.67
C ASP A 36 -6.11 -19.18 -12.68
N TRP A 37 -4.80 -19.21 -12.44
CA TRP A 37 -3.99 -17.99 -12.29
C TRP A 37 -3.87 -17.17 -13.58
N ALA A 38 -3.97 -17.83 -14.74
CA ALA A 38 -3.96 -17.13 -16.03
C ALA A 38 -5.26 -16.32 -16.21
N ALA A 39 -6.42 -16.95 -15.94
CA ALA A 39 -7.70 -16.25 -15.97
C ALA A 39 -7.79 -15.17 -14.87
N ALA A 40 -7.25 -15.43 -13.67
CA ALA A 40 -7.21 -14.46 -12.59
C ALA A 40 -6.39 -13.21 -12.98
N ALA A 41 -5.19 -13.41 -13.56
CA ALA A 41 -4.36 -12.30 -14.03
C ALA A 41 -5.03 -11.51 -15.17
N GLU A 42 -5.71 -12.18 -16.09
CA GLU A 42 -6.46 -11.52 -17.16
C GLU A 42 -7.63 -10.69 -16.63
N ALA A 43 -8.44 -11.26 -15.73
CA ALA A 43 -9.55 -10.57 -15.10
C ALA A 43 -9.05 -9.38 -14.25
N TYR A 44 -7.93 -9.54 -13.55
CA TYR A 44 -7.32 -8.48 -12.76
C TYR A 44 -6.87 -7.30 -13.63
N ARG A 45 -6.31 -7.55 -14.83
CA ARG A 45 -6.02 -6.47 -15.79
C ARG A 45 -7.27 -5.67 -16.17
N ALA A 46 -8.43 -6.31 -16.25
CA ALA A 46 -9.68 -5.61 -16.49
C ALA A 46 -10.10 -4.72 -15.30
N VAL A 47 -9.80 -5.12 -14.06
CA VAL A 47 -9.96 -4.25 -12.87
C VAL A 47 -9.06 -3.02 -12.99
N VAL A 48 -7.77 -3.22 -13.29
CA VAL A 48 -6.79 -2.12 -13.44
C VAL A 48 -7.20 -1.15 -14.55
N ASN A 49 -7.62 -1.66 -15.71
CA ASN A 49 -8.10 -0.82 -16.81
C ASN A 49 -9.40 -0.06 -16.46
N GLY A 50 -10.27 -0.68 -15.64
CA GLY A 50 -11.49 -0.07 -15.15
C GLY A 50 -11.25 1.00 -14.08
N TRP A 51 -10.12 0.94 -13.35
CA TRP A 51 -9.79 1.83 -12.23
C TRP A 51 -9.57 3.28 -12.67
N THR A 52 -8.72 3.52 -13.67
CA THR A 52 -8.34 4.87 -14.13
C THR A 52 -9.52 5.83 -14.36
N PRO A 53 -10.61 5.45 -15.06
CA PRO A 53 -11.75 6.35 -15.26
C PRO A 53 -12.60 6.61 -14.01
N VAL A 54 -12.54 5.75 -12.99
CA VAL A 54 -13.38 5.85 -11.78
C VAL A 54 -12.65 6.41 -10.57
N GLU A 55 -11.32 6.29 -10.55
CA GLU A 55 -10.43 6.61 -9.45
C GLU A 55 -10.73 7.98 -8.83
N ARG A 56 -10.76 9.04 -9.65
CA ARG A 56 -10.98 10.41 -9.17
C ARG A 56 -12.33 10.56 -8.47
N GLY A 57 -13.36 9.87 -8.96
CA GLY A 57 -14.70 9.92 -8.37
C GLY A 57 -14.74 9.23 -7.00
N ILE A 58 -14.12 8.07 -6.88
CA ILE A 58 -14.02 7.33 -5.62
C ILE A 58 -13.18 8.11 -4.61
N ARG A 59 -12.02 8.65 -5.02
CA ARG A 59 -11.14 9.44 -4.16
C ARG A 59 -11.82 10.71 -3.62
N ALA A 60 -12.56 11.42 -4.46
CA ALA A 60 -13.26 12.64 -4.07
C ALA A 60 -14.43 12.35 -3.10
N ASP A 61 -15.08 11.19 -3.25
CA ASP A 61 -16.20 10.80 -2.41
C ASP A 61 -15.76 10.19 -1.07
N ASN A 62 -14.87 9.20 -1.11
CA ASN A 62 -14.40 8.48 0.06
C ASN A 62 -12.89 8.18 -0.02
N PRO A 63 -12.03 9.10 0.47
CA PRO A 63 -10.58 8.93 0.46
C PRO A 63 -10.09 7.66 1.20
N ALA A 64 -10.79 7.25 2.26
CA ALA A 64 -10.43 6.05 3.02
C ALA A 64 -10.67 4.77 2.19
N VAL A 65 -11.80 4.68 1.50
CA VAL A 65 -12.09 3.57 0.58
C VAL A 65 -11.12 3.56 -0.59
N TYR A 66 -10.81 4.74 -1.16
CA TYR A 66 -9.82 4.86 -2.21
C TYR A 66 -8.45 4.27 -1.79
N GLY A 67 -7.91 4.66 -0.63
CA GLY A 67 -6.63 4.13 -0.15
C GLY A 67 -6.65 2.62 0.12
N LEU A 68 -7.77 2.10 0.66
CA LEU A 68 -7.95 0.65 0.84
C LEU A 68 -8.01 -0.10 -0.50
N LEU A 69 -8.66 0.46 -1.51
CA LEU A 69 -8.73 -0.13 -2.86
C LEU A 69 -7.34 -0.17 -3.51
N GLU A 70 -6.58 0.93 -3.44
CA GLU A 70 -5.21 0.98 -3.95
C GLU A 70 -4.31 -0.07 -3.30
N THR A 71 -4.44 -0.22 -1.97
CA THR A 71 -3.68 -1.22 -1.21
C THR A 71 -4.03 -2.64 -1.65
N LYS A 72 -5.32 -3.00 -1.67
CA LYS A 72 -5.78 -4.35 -2.07
C LYS A 72 -5.42 -4.68 -3.51
N MET A 73 -5.58 -3.73 -4.42
CA MET A 73 -5.15 -3.89 -5.82
C MET A 73 -3.63 -4.12 -5.90
N SER A 74 -2.83 -3.35 -5.14
CA SER A 74 -1.37 -3.50 -5.13
C SER A 74 -0.94 -4.87 -4.60
N LEU A 75 -1.49 -5.32 -3.48
CA LEU A 75 -1.19 -6.63 -2.89
C LEU A 75 -1.65 -7.79 -3.78
N LEU A 76 -2.86 -7.69 -4.37
CA LEU A 76 -3.34 -8.67 -5.33
C LEU A 76 -2.43 -8.77 -6.55
N ARG A 77 -1.95 -7.63 -7.07
CA ARG A 77 -0.98 -7.60 -8.18
C ARG A 77 0.32 -8.31 -7.78
N ILE A 78 0.87 -8.01 -6.60
CA ILE A 78 2.10 -8.64 -6.10
C ILE A 78 1.93 -10.16 -6.05
N ALA A 79 0.83 -10.63 -5.45
CA ALA A 79 0.58 -12.06 -5.31
C ALA A 79 0.41 -12.78 -6.66
N LEU A 80 -0.28 -12.17 -7.63
CA LEU A 80 -0.49 -12.71 -8.97
C LEU A 80 0.76 -12.68 -9.87
N GLN A 81 1.67 -11.73 -9.64
CA GLN A 81 2.89 -11.57 -10.44
C GLN A 81 4.11 -12.31 -9.88
N ALA A 82 4.02 -12.83 -8.66
CA ALA A 82 5.06 -13.66 -8.07
C ALA A 82 5.31 -14.94 -8.88
N GLU A 83 6.54 -15.44 -8.85
CA GLU A 83 6.94 -16.68 -9.53
C GLU A 83 7.53 -17.69 -8.53
N PRO A 84 6.79 -18.75 -8.13
CA PRO A 84 5.41 -19.06 -8.51
C PRO A 84 4.37 -18.12 -7.87
N VAL A 85 3.17 -18.09 -8.44
CA VAL A 85 2.05 -17.30 -7.92
C VAL A 85 1.81 -17.60 -6.45
N ARG A 86 1.67 -16.55 -5.62
CA ARG A 86 1.34 -16.67 -4.20
C ARG A 86 -0.16 -16.92 -4.03
N GLY A 87 -0.58 -18.17 -4.29
CA GLY A 87 -1.99 -18.50 -4.46
C GLY A 87 -2.90 -18.23 -3.26
N GLU A 88 -2.40 -18.39 -2.03
CA GLU A 88 -3.19 -18.04 -0.83
C GLU A 88 -3.42 -16.53 -0.71
N ALA A 89 -2.35 -15.74 -0.83
CA ALA A 89 -2.43 -14.28 -0.81
C ALA A 89 -3.31 -13.73 -1.94
N ALA A 90 -3.16 -14.26 -3.16
CA ALA A 90 -3.97 -13.84 -4.31
C ALA A 90 -5.47 -14.10 -4.09
N ARG A 91 -5.84 -15.22 -3.48
CA ARG A 91 -7.24 -15.50 -3.12
C ARG A 91 -7.74 -14.55 -2.04
N ALA A 92 -6.97 -14.38 -0.97
CA ALA A 92 -7.35 -13.51 0.15
C ALA A 92 -7.58 -12.05 -0.31
N GLU A 93 -6.66 -11.51 -1.12
CA GLU A 93 -6.79 -10.13 -1.61
C GLU A 93 -7.90 -9.97 -2.65
N ALA A 94 -8.16 -10.98 -3.50
CA ALA A 94 -9.28 -10.93 -4.43
C ALA A 94 -10.64 -10.95 -3.70
N GLU A 95 -10.78 -11.75 -2.64
CA GLU A 95 -11.97 -11.75 -1.77
C GLU A 95 -12.15 -10.40 -1.07
N ALA A 96 -11.07 -9.87 -0.50
CA ALA A 96 -11.09 -8.59 0.19
C ALA A 96 -11.43 -7.43 -0.74
N LEU A 97 -10.94 -7.47 -1.98
CA LEU A 97 -11.24 -6.47 -3.01
C LEU A 97 -12.71 -6.49 -3.40
N VAL A 98 -13.29 -7.67 -3.65
CA VAL A 98 -14.73 -7.78 -3.96
C VAL A 98 -15.58 -7.31 -2.78
N THR A 99 -15.22 -7.71 -1.56
CA THR A 99 -15.93 -7.31 -0.33
C THR A 99 -15.95 -5.80 -0.17
N LEU A 100 -14.79 -5.14 -0.36
CA LEU A 100 -14.68 -3.68 -0.26
C LEU A 100 -15.50 -2.97 -1.35
N LEU A 101 -15.42 -3.43 -2.60
CA LEU A 101 -16.17 -2.86 -3.71
C LEU A 101 -17.69 -3.00 -3.53
N SER A 102 -18.16 -4.18 -3.12
CA SER A 102 -19.59 -4.46 -2.90
C SER A 102 -20.12 -3.62 -1.75
N GLY A 103 -19.47 -3.69 -0.58
CA GLY A 103 -19.87 -2.92 0.60
C GLY A 103 -19.94 -1.43 0.33
N TYR A 104 -18.90 -0.85 -0.29
CA TYR A 104 -18.91 0.56 -0.64
C TYR A 104 -19.99 0.91 -1.67
N SER A 105 -20.16 0.09 -2.72
CA SER A 105 -21.18 0.35 -3.74
C SER A 105 -22.61 0.33 -3.20
N GLU A 106 -22.86 -0.45 -2.15
CA GLU A 106 -24.14 -0.56 -1.45
C GLU A 106 -24.33 0.52 -0.37
N GLY A 107 -23.32 1.36 -0.12
CA GLY A 107 -23.35 2.39 0.92
C GLY A 107 -23.20 1.83 2.32
N GLN A 108 -22.68 0.62 2.47
CA GLN A 108 -22.36 0.05 3.77
C GLN A 108 -21.21 0.85 4.40
N ALA A 109 -21.22 0.97 5.73
CA ALA A 109 -20.07 1.50 6.45
C ALA A 109 -18.90 0.56 6.20
N VAL A 110 -17.85 1.07 5.55
CA VAL A 110 -16.64 0.29 5.31
C VAL A 110 -15.92 0.18 6.63
N ASP A 111 -15.77 -1.06 7.10
CA ASP A 111 -14.98 -1.34 8.27
C ASP A 111 -13.50 -1.07 7.94
N THR A 112 -12.99 0.03 8.45
CA THR A 112 -11.57 0.41 8.32
C THR A 112 -10.69 -0.36 9.31
N SER A 113 -11.22 -1.32 10.07
CA SER A 113 -10.46 -2.18 11.00
C SER A 113 -9.37 -3.03 10.34
N GLY A 114 -9.40 -3.16 9.00
CA GLY A 114 -8.32 -3.74 8.21
C GLY A 114 -7.10 -2.84 8.05
N ALA A 115 -7.19 -1.55 8.40
CA ALA A 115 -6.02 -0.72 8.68
C ALA A 115 -5.53 -1.05 10.09
N PRO A 116 -4.21 -1.10 10.35
CA PRO A 116 -3.70 -1.32 11.70
C PRO A 116 -4.40 -0.38 12.69
N ALA A 117 -4.81 -0.92 13.85
CA ALA A 117 -5.61 -0.22 14.86
C ALA A 117 -4.98 1.10 15.35
N GLU A 118 -3.69 1.28 15.10
CA GLU A 118 -2.97 2.54 15.19
C GLU A 118 -2.38 2.86 13.81
N PRO A 119 -2.49 4.11 13.31
CA PRO A 119 -1.82 4.52 12.09
C PRO A 119 -0.32 4.23 12.22
N ALA A 120 0.26 3.51 11.25
CA ALA A 120 1.67 3.18 11.31
C ALA A 120 2.50 4.47 11.33
N SER A 121 3.25 4.68 12.41
CA SER A 121 4.20 5.78 12.47
C SER A 121 5.38 5.49 11.52
N ILE A 122 6.17 6.53 11.19
CA ILE A 122 7.38 6.35 10.39
C ILE A 122 8.33 5.33 11.05
N GLU A 123 8.36 5.28 12.38
CA GLU A 123 9.09 4.29 13.16
C GLU A 123 8.54 2.86 12.95
N GLY A 124 7.22 2.70 12.87
CA GLY A 124 6.59 1.42 12.54
C GLY A 124 6.99 0.93 11.14
N LEU A 125 7.00 1.83 10.15
CA LEU A 125 7.46 1.52 8.79
C LEU A 125 8.95 1.13 8.75
N ILE A 126 9.79 1.87 9.49
CA ILE A 126 11.22 1.53 9.67
C ILE A 126 11.37 0.14 10.32
N SER A 127 10.51 -0.21 11.28
CA SER A 127 10.52 -1.52 11.92
C SER A 127 10.24 -2.65 10.92
N TYR A 128 9.24 -2.49 10.04
CA TYR A 128 8.99 -3.48 8.98
C TYR A 128 10.19 -3.62 8.04
N LEU A 129 10.79 -2.51 7.60
CA LEU A 129 11.98 -2.55 6.72
C LEU A 129 13.15 -3.29 7.39
N LYS A 130 13.42 -3.05 8.68
CA LYS A 130 14.47 -3.77 9.42
C LYS A 130 14.20 -5.27 9.51
N GLN A 131 12.95 -5.66 9.77
CA GLN A 131 12.54 -7.06 9.85
C GLN A 131 12.64 -7.77 8.48
N ALA A 132 12.23 -7.09 7.41
CA ALA A 132 12.35 -7.59 6.04
C ALA A 132 13.83 -7.75 5.64
N SER A 133 14.68 -6.76 5.93
CA SER A 133 16.13 -6.84 5.72
C SER A 133 16.75 -8.01 6.48
N ALA A 134 16.38 -8.23 7.73
CA ALA A 134 16.91 -9.35 8.53
C ALA A 134 16.53 -10.70 7.93
N SER A 135 15.28 -10.86 7.47
CA SER A 135 14.81 -12.08 6.81
C SER A 135 15.53 -12.33 5.48
N ALA A 136 15.70 -11.27 4.67
CA ALA A 136 16.43 -11.35 3.40
C ALA A 136 17.93 -11.68 3.61
N GLN A 137 18.57 -11.11 4.64
CA GLN A 137 19.96 -11.45 5.02
C GLN A 137 20.10 -12.91 5.46
N ALA A 138 19.06 -13.49 6.08
CA ALA A 138 19.01 -14.90 6.43
C ALA A 138 18.73 -15.82 5.21
N GLY A 139 18.53 -15.25 4.02
CA GLY A 139 18.21 -15.97 2.79
C GLY A 139 16.73 -16.31 2.63
N ASP A 140 15.87 -15.88 3.55
CA ASP A 140 14.42 -16.12 3.50
C ASP A 140 13.70 -14.99 2.73
N SER A 141 13.74 -15.09 1.41
CA SER A 141 13.12 -14.09 0.53
C SER A 141 11.59 -14.06 0.63
N ALA A 142 10.97 -15.20 0.94
CA ALA A 142 9.52 -15.32 1.06
C ALA A 142 9.02 -14.58 2.31
N ALA A 143 9.66 -14.83 3.47
CA ALA A 143 9.33 -14.12 4.71
C ALA A 143 9.63 -12.63 4.60
N ALA A 144 10.73 -12.24 3.95
CA ALA A 144 11.03 -10.84 3.68
C ALA A 144 9.93 -10.16 2.84
N ALA A 145 9.40 -10.87 1.83
CA ALA A 145 8.32 -10.36 0.99
C ALA A 145 7.02 -10.20 1.80
N ASP A 146 6.68 -11.15 2.68
CA ASP A 146 5.50 -11.05 3.57
C ASP A 146 5.59 -9.84 4.51
N ILE A 147 6.78 -9.52 5.01
CA ILE A 147 7.00 -8.33 5.85
C ILE A 147 6.92 -7.05 5.02
N MET A 148 7.39 -7.07 3.77
CA MET A 148 7.25 -5.93 2.85
C MET A 148 5.80 -5.69 2.41
N GLU A 149 4.98 -6.73 2.31
CA GLU A 149 3.54 -6.60 2.08
C GLU A 149 2.86 -5.91 3.28
N GLN A 150 3.29 -6.21 4.52
CA GLN A 150 2.84 -5.47 5.72
C GLN A 150 3.31 -4.01 5.70
N PHE A 151 4.53 -3.72 5.26
CA PHE A 151 4.99 -2.35 5.03
C PHE A 151 4.09 -1.61 4.04
N ILE A 152 3.74 -2.23 2.91
CA ILE A 152 2.89 -1.65 1.87
C ILE A 152 1.49 -1.36 2.42
N ALA A 153 0.92 -2.30 3.20
CA ALA A 153 -0.38 -2.10 3.84
C ALA A 153 -0.37 -0.96 4.88
N ALA A 154 0.77 -0.73 5.54
CA ALA A 154 0.94 0.32 6.55
C ALA A 154 1.28 1.70 5.97
N TRP A 155 1.90 1.76 4.78
CA TRP A 155 2.42 2.98 4.15
C TRP A 155 1.40 4.14 4.04
N PRO A 156 0.13 3.92 3.62
CA PRO A 156 -0.84 5.00 3.47
C PRO A 156 -1.06 5.84 4.75
N SER A 157 -0.84 5.26 5.94
CA SER A 157 -1.00 5.96 7.21
C SER A 157 0.06 7.05 7.46
N ALA A 158 1.27 6.90 6.90
CA ALA A 158 2.36 7.87 7.06
C ALA A 158 2.56 8.75 5.83
N GLU A 159 1.84 8.47 4.74
CA GLU A 159 2.01 9.10 3.44
C GLU A 159 1.96 10.63 3.52
N GLY A 160 0.93 11.17 4.16
CA GLY A 160 0.76 12.62 4.30
C GLY A 160 1.91 13.28 5.08
N GLN A 161 2.39 12.65 6.15
CA GLN A 161 3.52 13.15 6.93
C GLN A 161 4.81 13.15 6.10
N VAL A 162 5.10 12.05 5.40
CA VAL A 162 6.30 11.94 4.56
C VAL A 162 6.24 12.87 3.37
N GLN A 163 5.09 12.99 2.70
CA GLN A 163 4.89 13.90 1.58
C GLN A 163 5.08 15.36 1.98
N LEU A 164 4.60 15.77 3.16
CA LEU A 164 4.82 17.12 3.69
C LEU A 164 6.29 17.38 4.04
N ALA A 165 6.97 16.41 4.64
CA ALA A 165 8.37 16.55 5.04
C ALA A 165 9.33 16.49 3.84
N SER A 166 9.07 15.60 2.88
CA SER A 166 9.89 15.43 1.69
C SER A 166 9.14 14.70 0.57
N PRO A 167 8.60 15.43 -0.44
CA PRO A 167 7.97 14.84 -1.62
C PRO A 167 8.90 13.90 -2.39
N LYS A 168 10.23 14.14 -2.33
CA LYS A 168 11.24 13.27 -2.93
C LYS A 168 11.28 11.91 -2.23
N VAL A 169 11.24 11.89 -0.90
CA VAL A 169 11.25 10.64 -0.13
C VAL A 169 9.94 9.88 -0.36
N TYR A 170 8.79 10.56 -0.34
CA TYR A 170 7.51 9.94 -0.69
C TYR A 170 7.57 9.17 -2.02
N ALA A 171 7.92 9.85 -3.11
CA ALA A 171 8.01 9.23 -4.43
C ALA A 171 9.08 8.11 -4.49
N SER A 172 10.16 8.25 -3.72
CA SER A 172 11.20 7.22 -3.62
C SER A 172 10.67 5.94 -2.98
N ILE A 173 9.94 6.05 -1.88
CA ILE A 173 9.40 4.92 -1.11
C ILE A 173 8.33 4.17 -1.89
N GLU A 174 7.44 4.88 -2.59
CA GLU A 174 6.44 4.26 -3.46
C GLU A 174 7.09 3.38 -4.55
N ASN A 175 8.10 3.92 -5.24
CA ASN A 175 8.78 3.19 -6.30
C ASN A 175 9.60 2.01 -5.75
N LYS A 176 10.29 2.20 -4.62
CA LYS A 176 11.18 1.17 -4.06
C LYS A 176 10.44 0.03 -3.39
N SER A 177 9.33 0.28 -2.69
CA SER A 177 8.52 -0.79 -2.07
C SER A 177 8.04 -1.82 -3.10
N THR A 178 7.61 -1.36 -4.27
CA THR A 178 7.24 -2.23 -5.40
C THR A 178 8.45 -2.98 -5.97
N ALA A 179 9.59 -2.30 -6.14
CA ALA A 179 10.80 -2.94 -6.67
C ALA A 179 11.39 -4.00 -5.71
N VAL A 180 11.38 -3.73 -4.41
CA VAL A 180 11.84 -4.67 -3.37
C VAL A 180 11.03 -5.96 -3.40
N THR A 181 9.70 -5.87 -3.37
CA THR A 181 8.84 -7.07 -3.42
C THR A 181 9.06 -7.85 -4.72
N GLY A 182 9.19 -7.17 -5.86
CA GLY A 182 9.53 -7.81 -7.13
C GLY A 182 10.88 -8.55 -7.13
N TYR A 183 11.89 -8.03 -6.45
CA TYR A 183 13.19 -8.71 -6.30
C TYR A 183 13.16 -9.87 -5.32
N LEU A 184 12.41 -9.76 -4.23
CA LEU A 184 12.25 -10.83 -3.24
C LEU A 184 11.47 -12.03 -3.81
N LEU A 185 10.50 -11.75 -4.69
CA LEU A 185 9.61 -12.74 -5.31
C LEU A 185 10.04 -13.21 -6.70
N SER A 186 11.21 -12.77 -7.19
CA SER A 186 11.75 -13.29 -8.46
C SER A 186 12.29 -14.70 -8.30
N SER A 187 12.41 -15.43 -9.41
CA SER A 187 13.04 -16.76 -9.45
C SER A 187 14.29 -16.75 -10.34
N PRO A 188 15.52 -16.86 -9.79
CA PRO A 188 15.85 -16.89 -8.36
C PRO A 188 15.65 -15.52 -7.69
N PRO A 189 15.52 -15.46 -6.34
CA PRO A 189 15.41 -14.20 -5.61
C PRO A 189 16.65 -13.33 -5.79
N LYS A 190 16.43 -12.02 -5.99
CA LYS A 190 17.47 -11.00 -6.17
C LYS A 190 17.75 -10.28 -4.85
N LEU A 191 18.28 -11.02 -3.88
CA LEU A 191 18.46 -10.56 -2.49
C LEU A 191 19.34 -9.32 -2.37
N ASP A 192 20.46 -9.24 -3.10
CA ASP A 192 21.36 -8.09 -3.03
C ASP A 192 20.67 -6.79 -3.49
N GLN A 193 19.90 -6.86 -4.57
CA GLN A 193 19.13 -5.73 -5.07
C GLN A 193 18.01 -5.34 -4.09
N ALA A 194 17.31 -6.32 -3.50
CA ALA A 194 16.29 -6.07 -2.50
C ALA A 194 16.87 -5.38 -1.25
N LEU A 195 17.97 -5.91 -0.71
CA LEU A 195 18.67 -5.37 0.45
C LEU A 195 19.16 -3.94 0.20
N SER A 196 19.81 -3.68 -0.94
CA SER A 196 20.28 -2.34 -1.29
C SER A 196 19.15 -1.30 -1.37
N LEU A 197 17.99 -1.70 -1.90
CA LEU A 197 16.82 -0.82 -1.91
C LEU A 197 16.23 -0.62 -0.52
N MET A 198 16.11 -1.67 0.30
CA MET A 198 15.62 -1.55 1.67
C MET A 198 16.54 -0.66 2.53
N ASP A 199 17.86 -0.76 2.37
CA ASP A 199 18.82 0.14 3.01
C ASP A 199 18.63 1.60 2.57
N THR A 200 18.37 1.82 1.29
CA THR A 200 18.05 3.16 0.78
C THR A 200 16.76 3.69 1.41
N MET A 201 15.69 2.90 1.43
CA MET A 201 14.42 3.27 2.06
C MET A 201 14.59 3.58 3.55
N LEU A 202 15.37 2.77 4.27
CA LEU A 202 15.71 3.00 5.68
C LEU A 202 16.44 4.35 5.86
N SER A 203 17.45 4.63 5.03
CA SER A 203 18.20 5.89 5.09
C SER A 203 17.35 7.13 4.77
N GLU A 204 16.32 6.97 3.94
CA GLU A 204 15.42 8.05 3.54
C GLU A 204 14.31 8.30 4.57
N LEU A 205 13.77 7.26 5.21
CA LEU A 205 12.73 7.39 6.24
C LEU A 205 13.29 7.75 7.61
N THR A 206 14.50 7.31 7.96
CA THR A 206 15.08 7.52 9.30
C THR A 206 15.14 9.00 9.71
N PRO A 207 15.59 9.94 8.85
CA PRO A 207 15.60 11.37 9.20
C PRO A 207 14.20 11.98 9.38
N LEU A 208 13.16 11.31 8.89
CA LEU A 208 11.77 11.76 9.00
C LEU A 208 11.08 11.19 10.25
N ALA A 209 11.67 10.19 10.91
CA ALA A 209 11.22 9.63 12.18
C ALA A 209 11.56 10.59 13.33
N GLY A 210 10.76 11.66 13.44
CA GLY A 210 10.76 12.61 14.55
C GLY A 210 11.96 13.57 14.64
N GLU A 211 11.70 14.87 14.53
CA GLU A 211 12.39 15.90 15.34
C GLU A 211 11.52 16.19 16.58
N GLN A 212 11.66 15.43 17.68
CA GLN A 212 11.23 15.85 19.03
C GLN A 212 12.11 15.24 20.13
N THR A 213 13.43 15.36 19.99
CA THR A 213 14.27 15.55 21.17
C THR A 213 15.44 16.44 20.78
N TYR A 214 15.34 17.74 21.08
CA TYR A 214 16.53 18.50 21.45
C TYR A 214 17.15 17.76 22.63
N THR A 215 18.09 16.86 22.34
CA THR A 215 18.83 16.22 23.42
C THR A 215 19.79 17.26 23.99
N ALA A 216 19.97 17.25 25.31
CA ALA A 216 20.95 18.09 25.99
C ALA A 216 22.40 17.90 25.47
N TRP A 217 22.61 16.94 24.56
CA TRP A 217 23.85 16.70 23.84
C TRP A 217 24.14 17.72 22.74
N ASP A 218 23.13 18.24 22.02
CA ASP A 218 23.36 19.27 20.99
C ASP A 218 23.65 20.65 21.60
N ALA A 219 23.19 20.92 22.82
CA ALA A 219 23.55 22.14 23.56
C ALA A 219 25.03 22.14 24.00
N ALA A 220 25.65 20.97 24.16
CA ALA A 220 27.06 20.85 24.55
C ALA A 220 28.02 21.13 23.37
N LEU A 221 27.59 20.90 22.13
CA LEU A 221 28.40 21.16 20.93
C LEU A 221 28.40 22.65 20.51
N ILE A 222 27.36 23.41 20.87
CA ILE A 222 27.32 24.86 20.62
C ILE A 222 28.19 25.61 21.63
N LEU A 223 28.24 25.17 22.90
CA LEU A 223 29.07 25.80 23.94
C LEU A 223 30.58 25.55 23.79
N LEU A 224 30.99 24.56 22.99
CA LEU A 224 32.40 24.24 22.76
C LEU A 224 33.04 25.04 21.61
N ARG A 225 32.29 25.92 20.95
CA ARG A 225 32.77 26.76 19.85
C ARG A 225 32.91 28.24 20.21
N GLU A 226 32.36 28.67 21.34
CA GLU A 226 32.51 30.05 21.85
C GLU A 226 33.24 30.13 23.20
N GLY A 227 33.94 29.06 23.60
CA GLY A 227 34.90 29.05 24.70
C GLY A 227 36.33 29.12 24.20
#